data_AF-V7D2U1-F1
#
_entry.id   AF-V7D2U1-F1
#
_cell.length_a   1.000
_cell.length_b   1.000
_cell.length_c   1.000
_cell.angle_alpha   90.00
_cell.angle_beta   90.00
_cell.angle_gamma   90.00
#
_symmetry.space_group_name_H-M   'P 1'
#
loop_
_entity.id
_entity.type
_entity.pdbx_description
1 polymer ?
#
loop_
_entity_poly.entity_id
_entity_poly.type
_entity_poly.pdbx_seq_one_letter_code
_entity_poly.pdbx_strand_id
1 'polypeptide(L)' 'MIAFDLNTNDAEALLRHCVQFIPQSDDAREDRRLENALLTLAEALRAHLESE' A
#
# COMPACT_ATOMS: atom_id res chain seq x y z
N MET A 1 8.92 -12.05 2.54
CA MET A 1 8.97 -11.07 1.45
C MET A 1 7.76 -11.32 0.58
N ILE A 2 6.94 -10.31 0.33
CA ILE A 2 5.76 -10.43 -0.55
C ILE A 2 6.29 -10.31 -1.98
N ALA A 3 6.02 -11.30 -2.83
CA ALA A 3 6.29 -11.22 -4.26
C ALA A 3 5.04 -10.68 -4.94
N PHE A 4 5.19 -9.57 -5.67
CA PHE A 4 4.12 -9.01 -6.48
C PHE A 4 4.24 -9.55 -7.90
N ASP A 5 3.17 -10.16 -8.41
CA ASP A 5 3.00 -10.47 -9.82
C ASP A 5 2.16 -9.36 -10.45
N LEU A 6 2.69 -8.13 -10.40
CA LEU A 6 2.05 -6.92 -10.90
C LEU A 6 2.96 -6.32 -11.98
N ASN A 7 2.37 -5.81 -13.05
CA ASN A 7 3.14 -4.94 -13.95
C ASN A 7 3.34 -3.56 -13.29
N THR A 8 4.26 -2.76 -13.85
CA THR A 8 4.59 -1.41 -13.36
C THR A 8 3.36 -0.51 -13.20
N ASN A 9 2.45 -0.50 -14.18
CA ASN A 9 1.25 0.35 -14.14
C ASN A 9 0.32 -0.03 -12.97
N ASP A 10 0.08 -1.33 -12.78
CA ASP A 10 -0.78 -1.83 -11.70
C ASP A 10 -0.14 -1.61 -10.33
N ALA A 11 1.18 -1.80 -10.22
CA ALA A 11 1.94 -1.52 -9.00
C ALA A 11 1.91 -0.02 -8.64
N GLU A 12 2.07 0.87 -9.63
CA GLU A 12 1.95 2.32 -9.42
C GLU A 12 0.52 2.76 -9.06
N ALA A 13 -0.49 2.19 -9.70
CA ALA A 13 -1.90 2.45 -9.38
C ALA A 13 -2.23 2.04 -7.95
N LEU A 14 -1.76 0.87 -7.52
CA LEU A 14 -1.95 0.37 -6.15
C LEU A 14 -1.16 1.21 -5.15
N LEU A 15 0.08 1.60 -5.47
CA LEU A 15 0.88 2.48 -4.62
C LEU A 15 0.17 3.82 -4.41
N ARG A 16 -0.35 4.43 -5.48
CA ARG A 16 -1.11 5.68 -5.40
C ARG A 16 -2.33 5.52 -4.49
N HIS A 17 -3.05 4.41 -4.59
CA HIS A 17 -4.19 4.13 -3.73
C HIS A 17 -3.79 4.02 -2.26
N CYS A 18 -2.70 3.31 -1.94
CA CYS A 18 -2.22 3.15 -0.57
C CYS A 18 -1.86 4.49 0.10
N VAL A 19 -1.38 5.46 -0.67
CA VAL A 19 -0.96 6.77 -0.15
C VAL A 19 -2.11 7.78 -0.11
N GLN A 20 -3.11 7.65 -0.97
CA GLN A 20 -4.25 8.58 -1.05
C GLN A 20 -5.46 8.14 -0.22
N PHE A 21 -5.56 6.85 0.11
CA PHE A 21 -6.66 6.34 0.91
C PHE A 21 -6.54 6.81 2.36
N ILE A 22 -7.57 7.48 2.86
CA ILE A 22 -7.68 7.90 4.26
C ILE A 22 -8.69 6.96 4.93
N PRO A 23 -8.25 6.09 5.86
CA PRO A 23 -9.16 5.31 6.68
C PRO A 23 -10.10 6.22 7.46
N GLN A 24 -11.40 5.99 7.33
CA GLN A 24 -12.42 6.72 8.07
C GLN A 24 -13.52 5.74 8.49
N SER A 25 -13.23 4.95 9.53
CA SER A 25 -14.19 4.08 10.18
C SER A 25 -14.67 4.71 11.50
N ASP A 26 -15.68 4.09 12.12
CA ASP A 26 -16.15 4.49 13.45
C ASP A 26 -15.18 4.03 14.57
N ASP A 27 -14.18 3.20 14.24
CA ASP A 27 -13.16 2.69 15.16
C ASP A 27 -11.76 3.21 14.81
N ALA A 28 -11.26 4.15 15.62
CA ALA A 28 -9.93 4.74 15.48
C ALA A 28 -8.77 3.71 15.59
N ARG A 29 -8.99 2.54 16.21
CA ARG A 29 -7.99 1.47 16.25
C ARG A 29 -7.92 0.74 14.93
N GLU A 30 -9.06 0.52 14.28
CA GLU A 30 -9.10 -0.07 12.94
C GLU A 30 -8.46 0.87 11.92
N ASP A 31 -8.74 2.17 12.00
CA ASP A 31 -8.13 3.16 11.12
C ASP A 31 -6.60 3.16 11.23
N ARG A 32 -6.06 3.16 12.46
CA ARG A 32 -4.60 3.06 12.68
C ARG A 32 -4.01 1.74 12.17
N ARG A 33 -4.73 0.63 12.35
CA ARG A 33 -4.28 -0.68 11.88
C ARG A 33 -4.24 -0.69 10.34
N LEU A 34 -5.25 -0.12 9.70
CA LEU A 34 -5.35 -0.04 8.25
C LEU A 34 -4.29 0.90 7.68
N GLU A 35 -4.09 2.08 8.28
CA GLU A 35 -3.03 3.02 7.92
C GLU A 35 -1.65 2.34 7.95
N ASN A 36 -1.35 1.61 9.02
CA ASN A 36 -0.07 0.90 9.16
C ASN A 36 0.10 -0.22 8.12
N ALA A 37 -0.98 -0.94 7.81
CA ALA A 37 -0.98 -1.96 6.76
C ALA A 37 -0.75 -1.33 5.36
N LEU A 38 -1.38 -0.18 5.07
CA LEU A 38 -1.21 0.55 3.81
C LEU A 38 0.21 1.12 3.67
N LEU A 39 0.80 1.61 4.75
CA LEU A 39 2.20 2.04 4.79
C LEU A 39 3.15 0.88 4.46
N THR A 40 2.97 -0.26 5.14
CA THR A 40 3.79 -1.47 4.89
C THR A 40 3.65 -1.95 3.44
N LEU A 41 2.43 -1.92 2.89
CA LEU A 41 2.18 -2.29 1.50
C LEU A 41 2.82 -1.30 0.52
N ALA A 42 2.74 0.00 0.79
CA ALA A 42 3.35 1.04 -0.03
C ALA A 42 4.88 0.91 -0.07
N GLU A 43 5.52 0.60 1.05
CA GLU A 43 6.97 0.34 1.10
C GLU A 43 7.35 -0.89 0.28
N ALA A 44 6.59 -1.98 0.40
CA ALA A 44 6.84 -3.20 -0.37
C ALA A 44 6.66 -2.96 -1.89
N LEU A 45 5.66 -2.17 -2.29
CA LEU A 45 5.43 -1.79 -3.70
C LEU A 45 6.55 -0.90 -4.25
N ARG A 46 7.07 0.05 -3.45
CA ARG A 46 8.22 0.87 -3.85
C ARG A 46 9.46 0.00 -4.09
N ALA A 47 9.77 -0.90 -3.17
CA ALA A 47 10.90 -1.81 -3.31
C ALA A 47 10.78 -2.73 -4.54
N HIS A 48 9.55 -3.15 -4.87
CA HIS A 48 9.28 -3.92 -6.09
C HIS A 48 9.52 -3.08 -7.35
N LEU A 49 9.01 -1.85 -7.41
CA LEU A 49 9.21 -0.92 -8.52
C LEU A 49 10.68 -0.50 -8.71
N GLU A 50 11.48 -0.47 -7.64
CA GLU A 50 12.92 -0.18 -7.71
C GLU A 50 13.75 -1.38 -8.17
N SER A 51 13.18 -2.60 -8.14
CA SER A 51 13.87 -3.86 -8.47
C SER A 51 13.61 -4.37 -9.89
N GLU A 52 12.68 -3.75 -10.62
CA GLU A 52 12.34 -4.01 -12.04
C GLU A 52 13.18 -3.14 -12.99
#